data_AF-A0A210PM29-F1
#
_entry.id   AF-A0A210PM29-F1
#
_cell.length_a   1.000
_cell.length_b   1.000
_cell.length_c   1.000
_cell.angle_alpha   90.00
_cell.angle_beta   90.00
_cell.angle_gamma   90.00
#
_symmetry.space_group_name_H-M   'P 1'
#
loop_
_entity.id
_entity.type
_entity.pdbx_description
1 polymer ?
#
loop_
_entity_poly.entity_id
_entity_poly.type
_entity_poly.pdbx_seq_one_letter_code
_entity_poly.pdbx_strand_id
1 'polypeptide(L)'
;MATYPVMHQPLPQRIGDVNGHREWSTGLLGCFSDCGSCMATYFCLPCMECRNASRLGECCLLPHCCPVTNIAMRARLRTLGGIRGSILGDIFALSCCYMCAVCQMSREMDNMGI
;
A
#
# COMPACT_ATOMS: atom_id res chain seq x y z
N MET A 1 -44.04 15.39 -3.74
CA MET A 1 -42.61 15.43 -4.10
C MET A 1 -41.82 15.03 -2.89
N ALA A 2 -41.34 13.78 -2.84
CA ALA A 2 -40.48 13.31 -1.76
C ALA A 2 -39.03 13.64 -2.10
N THR A 3 -38.45 14.61 -1.40
CA THR A 3 -37.02 14.88 -1.42
C THR A 3 -36.32 13.82 -0.56
N TYR A 4 -35.68 12.84 -1.21
CA TYR A 4 -34.72 11.99 -0.52
C TYR A 4 -33.47 12.81 -0.17
N PRO A 5 -32.96 12.76 1.07
CA PRO A 5 -31.67 13.36 1.38
C PRO A 5 -30.55 12.53 0.73
N VAL A 6 -29.60 13.21 0.12
CA VAL A 6 -28.36 12.62 -0.43
C VAL A 6 -27.53 12.07 0.74
N MET A 7 -27.52 10.74 0.91
CA MET A 7 -26.80 10.04 2.00
C MET A 7 -25.39 9.55 1.62
N HIS A 8 -24.79 10.07 0.56
CA HIS A 8 -23.39 9.79 0.24
C HIS A 8 -22.60 11.08 0.13
N GLN A 9 -22.04 11.49 1.27
CA GLN A 9 -20.84 12.30 1.24
C GLN A 9 -19.73 11.40 0.67
N PRO A 10 -19.06 11.74 -0.45
CA PRO A 10 -17.84 11.02 -0.81
C PRO A 10 -16.92 11.12 0.39
N LEU A 11 -16.34 10.00 0.84
CA LEU A 11 -15.32 10.04 1.89
C LEU A 11 -14.35 11.15 1.50
N PRO A 12 -14.02 12.09 2.41
CA PRO A 12 -12.97 13.04 2.11
C PRO A 12 -11.76 12.19 1.73
N GLN A 13 -11.32 12.27 0.48
CA GLN A 13 -10.01 11.78 0.11
C GLN A 13 -9.09 12.54 1.06
N ARG A 14 -8.60 11.88 2.12
CA ARG A 14 -7.67 12.49 3.04
C ARG A 14 -6.49 12.87 2.15
N ILE A 15 -6.40 14.15 1.82
CA ILE A 15 -5.18 14.73 1.26
C ILE A 15 -4.20 14.56 2.41
N GLY A 16 -3.47 13.44 2.36
CA GLY A 16 -2.42 13.16 3.31
C GLY A 16 -1.48 14.34 3.31
N ASP A 17 -1.09 14.79 4.49
CA ASP A 17 -0.04 15.77 4.62
C ASP A 17 1.18 15.32 3.79
N VAL A 18 1.67 16.19 2.91
CA VAL A 18 2.77 15.88 1.98
C VAL A 18 4.05 15.52 2.76
N ASN A 19 4.18 16.00 3.99
CA ASN A 19 5.31 15.70 4.87
C ASN A 19 5.08 14.48 5.76
N GLY A 20 3.85 13.97 5.87
CA GLY A 20 3.45 12.87 6.75
C GLY A 20 3.63 13.21 8.24
N HIS A 21 2.86 12.57 9.12
CA HIS A 21 2.92 12.80 10.57
C HIS A 21 3.30 11.55 11.37
N ARG A 22 3.43 10.38 10.73
CA ARG A 22 3.84 9.12 11.39
C ARG A 22 4.77 8.28 10.53
N GLU A 23 5.38 7.26 11.13
CA GLU A 23 6.16 6.22 10.42
C GLU A 23 5.26 5.05 9.96
N TRP A 24 5.84 4.13 9.18
CA TRP A 24 5.18 2.86 8.84
C TRP A 24 4.85 2.08 10.12
N SER A 25 3.72 1.36 10.14
CA SER A 25 3.30 0.61 11.34
C SER A 25 4.25 -0.55 11.65
N THR A 26 4.92 -1.07 10.62
CA THR A 26 5.93 -2.12 10.74
C THR A 26 7.18 -1.74 9.95
N GLY A 27 8.35 -2.19 10.40
CA GLY A 27 9.59 -2.03 9.65
C GLY A 27 9.60 -2.87 8.37
N LEU A 28 10.49 -2.52 7.42
CA LEU A 28 10.61 -3.21 6.13
C LEU A 28 10.89 -4.72 6.32
N LEU A 29 11.86 -5.05 7.19
CA LEU A 29 12.21 -6.43 7.55
C LEU A 29 11.31 -7.04 8.62
N GLY A 30 10.14 -6.45 8.93
CA GLY A 30 9.17 -7.07 9.83
C GLY A 30 8.63 -8.41 9.33
N CYS A 31 9.02 -8.86 8.13
CA CYS A 31 8.67 -10.16 7.55
C CYS A 31 9.18 -11.35 8.38
N PHE A 32 10.27 -11.17 9.14
CA PHE A 32 10.75 -12.20 10.08
C PHE A 32 9.84 -12.38 11.29
N SER A 33 8.98 -11.40 11.58
CA SER A 33 7.95 -11.52 12.62
C SER A 33 6.65 -12.16 12.10
N ASP A 34 6.49 -12.25 10.78
CA ASP A 34 5.32 -12.83 10.12
C ASP A 34 5.77 -13.66 8.90
N CYS A 35 6.46 -14.76 9.18
CA CYS A 35 7.06 -15.64 8.18
C CYS A 35 6.01 -16.23 7.23
N GLY A 36 4.75 -16.42 7.67
CA GLY A 36 3.67 -16.93 6.85
C GLY A 36 3.36 -16.01 5.67
N SER A 37 3.14 -14.72 5.94
CA SER A 37 2.93 -13.68 4.93
C SER A 37 4.14 -13.54 4.00
N CYS A 38 5.36 -13.67 4.54
CA CYS A 38 6.59 -13.61 3.76
C CYS A 38 6.75 -14.81 2.82
N MET A 39 6.45 -16.03 3.30
CA MET A 39 6.49 -17.24 2.49
C MET A 39 5.39 -17.21 1.42
N ALA A 40 4.17 -16.79 1.76
CA ALA A 40 3.08 -16.67 0.78
C ALA A 40 3.45 -15.68 -0.34
N THR A 41 4.09 -14.56 0.01
CA THR A 41 4.60 -13.60 -0.96
C THR A 41 5.75 -14.21 -1.77
N TYR A 42 6.65 -14.98 -1.16
CA TYR A 42 7.70 -15.72 -1.87
C TYR A 42 7.14 -16.73 -2.88
N PHE A 43 6.10 -17.48 -2.51
CA PHE A 43 5.49 -18.50 -3.36
C PHE A 43 4.59 -17.92 -4.46
N CYS A 44 3.88 -16.82 -4.22
CA CYS A 44 3.14 -16.10 -5.27
C CYS A 44 3.17 -14.57 -5.08
N LEU A 45 4.32 -13.97 -5.40
CA LEU A 45 4.47 -12.52 -5.47
C LEU A 45 3.41 -11.86 -6.38
N PRO A 46 3.18 -12.32 -7.62
CA PRO A 46 2.21 -11.66 -8.51
C PRO A 46 0.79 -11.69 -7.93
N CYS A 47 0.39 -12.75 -7.22
CA CYS A 47 -0.90 -12.81 -6.55
C CYS A 47 -1.03 -11.73 -5.46
N MET A 48 0.03 -11.53 -4.67
CA MET A 48 0.06 -10.55 -3.59
C MET A 48 0.05 -9.11 -4.13
N GLU A 49 0.81 -8.84 -5.19
CA GLU A 49 0.77 -7.54 -5.85
C GLU A 49 -0.59 -7.24 -6.47
N CYS A 50 -1.19 -8.22 -7.14
CA CYS A 50 -2.55 -8.14 -7.65
C CYS A 50 -3.58 -7.84 -6.55
N ARG A 51 -3.45 -8.49 -5.40
CA ARG A 51 -4.31 -8.26 -4.23
C ARG A 51 -4.15 -6.84 -3.71
N ASN A 52 -2.91 -6.36 -3.57
CA ASN A 52 -2.64 -4.99 -3.14
C ASN A 52 -3.17 -3.97 -4.15
N ALA A 53 -2.97 -4.20 -5.45
CA ALA A 53 -3.49 -3.35 -6.53
C ALA A 53 -5.02 -3.29 -6.47
N SER A 54 -5.69 -4.44 -6.37
CA SER A 54 -7.15 -4.55 -6.32
C SER A 54 -7.74 -3.83 -5.11
N ARG A 55 -7.11 -3.94 -3.93
CA ARG A 55 -7.51 -3.21 -2.71
C ARG A 55 -7.36 -1.70 -2.83
N LEU A 56 -6.37 -1.25 -3.63
CA LEU A 56 -6.24 0.16 -3.99
C LEU A 56 -7.17 0.57 -5.16
N GLY A 57 -7.91 -0.37 -5.77
CA GLY A 57 -8.75 -0.09 -6.94
C GLY A 57 -7.97 0.05 -8.25
N GLU A 58 -6.74 -0.46 -8.31
CA GLU A 58 -5.90 -0.53 -9.51
C GLU A 58 -6.07 -1.91 -10.19
N CYS A 59 -5.77 -2.00 -11.49
CA CYS A 59 -5.80 -3.27 -12.20
C CYS A 59 -4.64 -4.19 -11.79
N CYS A 60 -4.94 -5.47 -11.53
CA CYS A 60 -3.99 -6.50 -11.10
C CYS A 60 -2.81 -6.72 -12.05
N LEU A 61 -2.93 -6.38 -13.35
CA LEU A 61 -1.83 -6.52 -14.30
C LEU A 61 -0.80 -5.38 -14.20
N LEU A 62 -1.14 -4.22 -13.63
CA LEU A 62 -0.23 -3.06 -13.57
C LEU A 62 1.10 -3.34 -12.84
N PRO A 63 1.12 -4.02 -11.68
CA PRO A 63 2.37 -4.35 -10.99
C PRO A 63 3.32 -5.19 -11.86
N HIS A 64 2.77 -6.08 -12.69
CA HIS A 64 3.56 -6.95 -13.55
C HIS A 64 4.04 -6.24 -14.83
N CYS A 65 3.23 -5.33 -15.37
CA CYS A 65 3.56 -4.61 -16.60
C CYS A 65 4.51 -3.43 -16.36
N CYS A 66 4.53 -2.84 -15.16
CA CYS A 66 5.34 -1.67 -14.88
C CYS A 66 5.89 -1.71 -13.44
N PRO A 67 7.23 -1.78 -13.25
CA PRO A 67 7.83 -1.79 -11.92
C PRO A 67 7.55 -0.49 -11.14
N VAL A 68 7.25 0.60 -11.85
CA VAL A 68 6.88 1.90 -11.26
C VAL A 68 5.56 1.81 -10.49
N THR A 69 4.69 0.84 -10.81
CA THR A 69 3.41 0.65 -10.14
C THR A 69 3.59 0.43 -8.65
N ASN A 70 4.55 -0.39 -8.22
CA ASN A 70 4.77 -0.65 -6.79
C ASN A 70 5.30 0.58 -6.05
N ILE A 71 6.13 1.40 -6.72
CA ILE A 71 6.57 2.69 -6.18
C ILE A 71 5.36 3.61 -6.00
N ALA A 72 4.49 3.69 -7.01
CA ALA A 72 3.29 4.52 -6.98
C ALA A 72 2.29 4.06 -5.91
N MET A 73 2.04 2.75 -5.79
CA MET A 73 1.19 2.17 -4.76
C MET A 73 1.74 2.45 -3.36
N ARG A 74 3.06 2.33 -3.17
CA ARG A 74 3.71 2.65 -1.90
C ARG A 74 3.58 4.12 -1.56
N ALA A 75 3.83 5.03 -2.51
CA ALA A 75 3.62 6.46 -2.34
C ALA A 75 2.16 6.79 -1.99
N ARG A 76 1.21 6.16 -2.68
CA ARG A 76 -0.23 6.31 -2.41
C ARG A 76 -0.59 5.87 -1.00
N LEU A 77 -0.08 4.72 -0.53
CA LEU A 77 -0.29 4.27 0.85
C LEU A 77 0.27 5.27 1.86
N ARG A 78 1.42 5.88 1.57
CA ARG A 78 2.00 6.91 2.46
C ARG A 78 1.11 8.13 2.54
N THR A 79 0.56 8.59 1.41
CA THR A 79 -0.40 9.69 1.42
C THR A 79 -1.68 9.30 2.18
N LEU A 80 -2.26 8.12 1.92
CA LEU A 80 -3.48 7.68 2.60
C LEU A 80 -3.30 7.52 4.12
N GLY A 81 -2.15 6.98 4.55
CA GLY A 81 -1.84 6.75 5.95
C GLY A 81 -1.19 7.93 6.68
N GLY A 82 -0.85 9.01 5.98
CA GLY A 82 -0.08 10.12 6.54
C GLY A 82 1.34 9.72 6.98
N ILE A 83 1.98 8.82 6.23
CA ILE A 83 3.30 8.27 6.55
C ILE A 83 4.40 9.18 6.00
N ARG A 84 5.41 9.54 6.81
CA ARG A 84 6.53 10.44 6.47
C ARG A 84 7.69 9.74 5.75
N GLY A 85 8.19 10.33 4.67
CA GLY A 85 9.25 9.76 3.83
C GLY A 85 9.19 10.26 2.38
N SER A 86 9.97 9.64 1.49
CA SER A 86 10.19 10.14 0.13
C SER A 86 10.12 9.03 -0.92
N ILE A 87 9.88 9.42 -2.17
CA ILE A 87 9.88 8.49 -3.32
C ILE A 87 11.24 7.78 -3.45
N LEU A 88 12.35 8.47 -3.19
CA LEU A 88 13.68 7.86 -3.16
C LEU A 88 13.78 6.78 -2.07
N GLY A 89 13.19 7.02 -0.89
CA GLY A 89 13.11 6.02 0.17
C GLY A 89 12.26 4.82 -0.24
N ASP A 90 11.20 5.04 -1.02
CA ASP A 90 10.33 3.97 -1.53
C ASP A 90 11.03 3.12 -2.61
N ILE A 91 11.80 3.76 -3.50
CA ILE A 91 12.67 3.05 -4.46
C ILE A 91 13.68 2.21 -3.70
N PHE A 92 14.37 2.78 -2.70
CA PHE A 92 15.37 2.04 -1.94
C PHE A 92 14.75 0.86 -1.18
N ALA A 93 13.56 1.03 -0.60
CA ALA A 93 12.85 -0.05 0.08
C ALA A 93 12.53 -1.22 -0.87
N LEU A 94 12.03 -0.93 -2.07
CA LEU A 94 11.74 -1.93 -3.10
C LEU A 94 13.01 -2.59 -3.65
N SER A 95 14.09 -1.83 -3.81
CA SER A 95 15.39 -2.34 -4.29
C SER A 95 16.12 -3.19 -3.24
N CYS A 96 16.01 -2.85 -1.95
CA CYS A 96 16.68 -3.56 -0.86
C CYS A 96 16.05 -4.92 -0.60
N CYS A 97 14.72 -4.98 -0.48
CA CYS A 97 13.98 -6.23 -0.39
C CYS A 97 12.57 -6.04 -0.94
N TYR A 98 12.38 -6.40 -2.21
CA TYR A 98 11.10 -6.25 -2.90
C TYR A 98 9.95 -6.99 -2.20
N MET A 99 10.17 -8.26 -1.86
CA MET A 99 9.18 -9.10 -1.15
C MET A 99 8.77 -8.45 0.17
N CYS A 100 9.76 -7.96 0.91
CA CYS A 100 9.52 -7.34 2.20
C CYS A 100 8.73 -6.04 2.09
N ALA A 101 9.02 -5.25 1.05
CA ALA A 101 8.29 -4.02 0.75
C ALA A 101 6.83 -4.31 0.40
N VAL A 102 6.56 -5.33 -0.43
CA VAL A 102 5.19 -5.74 -0.80
C VAL A 102 4.42 -6.29 0.42
N CYS A 103 5.07 -7.11 1.26
CA CYS A 103 4.51 -7.57 2.53
C CYS A 103 4.20 -6.41 3.48
N GLN A 104 5.14 -5.46 3.61
CA GLN A 104 4.95 -4.27 4.45
C GLN A 104 3.75 -3.45 3.96
N MET A 105 3.59 -3.28 2.64
CA MET A 105 2.43 -2.60 2.06
C MET A 105 1.13 -3.34 2.37
N SER A 106 1.07 -4.66 2.18
CA SER A 106 -0.13 -5.46 2.49
C SER A 106 -0.54 -5.32 3.97
N ARG A 107 0.41 -5.42 4.90
CA ARG A 107 0.14 -5.28 6.34
C ARG A 107 -0.28 -3.86 6.70
N GLU A 108 0.30 -2.86 6.05
CA GLU A 108 -0.12 -1.48 6.27
C GLU A 108 -1.55 -1.27 5.79
N MET A 109 -1.96 -1.88 4.68
CA MET A 109 -3.34 -1.84 4.20
C MET A 109 -4.30 -2.50 5.20
N ASP A 110 -3.89 -3.61 5.82
CA ASP A 110 -4.65 -4.26 6.90
C ASP A 110 -4.79 -3.33 8.12
N ASN A 111 -3.71 -2.65 8.53
CA ASN A 111 -3.73 -1.65 9.61
C ASN A 111 -4.60 -0.43 9.29
N MET A 112 -4.72 -0.05 8.01
CA MET A 112 -5.58 1.04 7.56
C MET A 112 -7.05 0.62 7.37
N GLY A 113 -7.33 -0.69 7.29
CA GLY A 113 -8.67 -1.22 7.04
C GLY A 113 -9.17 -1.00 5.61
N ILE A 114 -8.28 -0.95 4.62
CA ILE A 114 -8.60 -0.79 3.18
C ILE A 114 -8.39 -2.05 2.37
#